data_AF-A0A3B8IHU9-F1
#
_entry.id   AF-A0A3B8IHU9-F1
#
_cell.length_a   1.000
_cell.length_b   1.000
_cell.length_c   1.000
_cell.angle_alpha   90.00
_cell.angle_beta   90.00
_cell.angle_gamma   90.00
#
_symmetry.space_group_name_H-M   'P 1'
#
loop_
_entity.id
_entity.type
_entity.pdbx_description
1 polymer ?
#
loop_
_entity_poly.entity_id
_entity_poly.type
_entity_poly.pdbx_seq_one_letter_code
_entity_poly.pdbx_strand_id
1 'polypeptide(L)' 'MAKKVVATLKDKTAVRYSKIIVAVKDEKTGGYSFREETLPEEDAKAALKG' A
#
# COMPACT_ATOMS: atom_id res chain seq x y z
N MET A 1 6.89 35.02 -24.80
CA MET A 1 6.36 34.36 -23.57
C MET A 1 6.94 32.96 -23.49
N ALA A 2 8.04 32.80 -22.76
CA ALA A 2 8.62 31.49 -22.52
C ALA A 2 7.72 30.71 -21.56
N LYS A 3 7.20 29.58 -22.03
CA LYS A 3 6.39 28.62 -21.28
C LYS A 3 7.18 28.15 -20.05
N LYS A 4 6.89 28.70 -18.86
CA LYS A 4 7.34 28.10 -17.60
C LYS A 4 6.31 27.06 -17.18
N VAL A 5 6.41 25.86 -17.75
CA VAL A 5 5.71 24.71 -17.20
C VAL A 5 6.47 24.30 -15.94
N VAL A 6 5.88 24.54 -14.77
CA VAL A 6 6.42 24.06 -13.49
C VAL A 6 6.19 22.56 -13.45
N ALA A 7 7.18 21.81 -13.93
CA ALA A 7 7.22 20.37 -13.78
C ALA A 7 7.39 20.02 -12.30
N THR A 8 6.27 19.64 -11.68
CA THR A 8 6.15 18.62 -10.63
C THR A 8 7.10 18.72 -9.42
N LEU A 9 6.63 19.34 -8.34
CA LEU A 9 6.88 18.79 -7.00
C LEU A 9 5.95 17.58 -6.83
N LYS A 10 6.38 16.41 -7.31
CA LYS A 10 5.99 15.18 -6.63
C LYS A 10 6.92 15.12 -5.42
N ASP A 11 6.45 15.66 -4.30
CA ASP A 11 7.20 15.67 -3.04
C ASP A 11 7.73 14.26 -2.78
N LYS A 12 9.05 14.09 -2.91
CA LYS A 12 9.74 12.82 -2.62
C LYS A 12 9.65 12.45 -1.12
N THR A 13 9.08 13.34 -0.32
CA THR A 13 8.78 13.24 1.11
C THR A 13 7.33 12.84 1.41
N ALA A 14 6.47 12.69 0.39
CA ALA A 14 5.11 12.20 0.62
C ALA A 14 5.17 10.76 1.17
N VAL A 15 4.60 10.56 2.35
CA VAL A 15 4.44 9.23 2.97
C VAL A 15 3.72 8.35 1.97
N ARG A 16 4.41 7.30 1.51
CA ARG A 16 3.84 6.35 0.56
C ARG A 16 2.98 5.37 1.35
N TYR A 17 1.71 5.30 0.97
CA TYR A 17 0.78 4.33 1.51
C TYR A 17 0.66 3.17 0.53
N SER A 18 0.76 1.97 1.05
CA SER A 18 0.61 0.73 0.32
C SER A 18 -0.67 0.04 0.78
N LYS A 19 -1.49 -0.40 -0.18
CA LYS A 19 -2.66 -1.24 0.10
C LYS A 19 -2.19 -2.68 0.14
N ILE A 20 -2.25 -3.31 1.31
CA ILE A 20 -1.92 -4.72 1.48
C ILE A 20 -3.21 -5.52 1.43
N ILE A 21 -3.16 -6.62 0.69
CA ILE A 21 -4.24 -7.60 0.60
C ILE A 21 -3.66 -8.92 1.10
N VAL A 22 -4.09 -9.36 2.29
CA VAL A 22 -3.68 -10.64 2.88
C VAL A 22 -4.78 -11.66 2.64
N ALA A 23 -4.40 -12.82 2.11
CA ALA A 23 -5.29 -13.96 1.96
C ALA A 23 -5.29 -14.75 3.28
N VAL A 24 -6.39 -14.67 4.02
CA VAL A 24 -6.60 -15.41 5.28
C VAL A 24 -7.34 -16.70 4.96
N LYS A 25 -6.72 -17.83 5.30
CA LYS A 25 -7.35 -19.14 5.18
C LYS A 25 -8.36 -19.33 6.31
N ASP A 26 -9.59 -19.65 5.97
CA ASP A 26 -10.61 -20.06 6.92
C ASP A 26 -10.36 -21.53 7.31
N GLU A 27 -10.02 -21.77 8.58
CA GLU A 27 -9.69 -23.12 9.07
C GLU A 27 -10.87 -24.08 9.09
N LYS A 28 -12.11 -23.57 9.07
CA LYS A 28 -13.33 -24.39 9.15
C LYS A 28 -13.84 -24.79 7.78
N THR A 29 -13.77 -23.89 6.80
CA THR A 29 -14.35 -24.10 5.46
C THR A 29 -13.28 -24.30 4.38
N GLY A 30 -12.01 -24.03 4.70
CA GLY A 30 -10.89 -24.11 3.75
C GLY A 30 -10.88 -23.00 2.69
N GLY A 31 -11.85 -22.08 2.73
CA GLY A 31 -11.92 -20.93 1.84
C GLY A 31 -10.86 -19.88 2.16
N TYR A 32 -10.54 -19.04 1.18
CA TYR A 32 -9.69 -17.88 1.38
C TYR A 32 -10.54 -16.62 1.41
N SER A 33 -10.42 -15.85 2.48
CA SER A 33 -10.98 -14.50 2.58
C SER A 33 -9.87 -13.48 2.41
N PHE A 34 -10.12 -12.42 1.65
CA PHE A 34 -9.16 -11.34 1.48
C PHE A 34 -9.43 -10.24 2.49
N ARG A 35 -8.41 -9.89 3.28
CA ARG A 35 -8.45 -8.74 4.18
C ARG A 35 -7.58 -7.63 3.60
N GLU A 36 -8.16 -6.44 3.47
CA GLU A 36 -7.47 -5.27 2.94
C GLU A 36 -7.11 -4.30 4.07
N GLU A 37 -5.88 -3.80 4.07
CA GLU A 37 -5.41 -2.78 5.00
C GLU A 37 -4.52 -1.76 4.28
N THR A 38 -4.67 -0.48 4.60
CA THR A 38 -3.84 0.58 4.02
C THR A 38 -2.84 1.03 5.08
N LEU A 39 -1.56 0.76 4.84
CA LEU A 39 -0.48 1.05 5.77
C LEU A 39 0.63 1.87 5.08
N PRO A 40 1.43 2.62 5.85
CA PRO A 40 2.67 3.20 5.34
C PRO A 40 3.59 2.12 4.74
N GLU A 41 4.38 2.47 3.72
CA GLU A 41 5.27 1.54 3.01
C GLU A 41 6.30 0.86 3.94
N GLU A 42 6.71 1.54 5.02
CA GLU A 42 7.64 1.00 6.03
C GLU A 42 7.01 -0.16 6.83
N ASP A 43 5.74 -0.01 7.22
CA ASP A 43 4.99 -1.01 7.99
C ASP A 43 4.45 -2.14 7.10
N ALA A 44 4.43 -1.91 5.78
CA ALA A 44 3.88 -2.85 4.81
C ALA A 44 4.64 -4.20 4.82
N LYS A 45 5.96 -4.18 4.99
CA LYS A 45 6.77 -5.42 5.08
C LYS A 45 6.55 -6.19 6.37
N ALA A 46 6.23 -5.51 7.47
CA ALA A 46 5.92 -6.15 8.74
C ALA A 46 4.54 -6.83 8.68
N ALA A 47 3.56 -6.18 8.06
CA ALA A 47 2.21 -6.72 7.89
C ALA A 47 2.13 -8.00 7.03
N LEU A 48 3.11 -8.21 6.13
CA LEU A 48 3.20 -9.42 5.29
C LEU A 48 3.96 -10.59 5.92
N LYS A 49 4.61 -10.41 7.09
CA LYS A 49 5.43 -11.44 7.75
C LYS A 49 4.64 -12.41 8.66
N GLY A 50 3.31 -12.41 8.57
CA GLY A 50 2.42 -13.29 9.33
C GLY A 50 2.48 -14.75 8.89
#